data_AF-A0A967I364-F1
#
_entry.id   AF-A0A967I364-F1
#
_cell.length_a   1.000
_cell.length_b   1.000
_cell.length_c   1.000
_cell.angle_alpha   90.00
_cell.angle_beta   90.00
_cell.angle_gamma   90.00
#
_symmetry.space_group_name_H-M   'P 1'
#
loop_
_entity.id
_entity.type
_entity.pdbx_description
1 polymer ?
#
loop_
_entity_poly.entity_id
_entity_poly.type
_entity_poly.pdbx_seq_one_letter_code
_entity_poly.pdbx_strand_id
1 'polypeptide(L)'
;MKVISKNRIRRFTPVQQLFHLLLILTFMTQAATGLARLFIETSWGKWLAWVFGGYEACRTIHIYVGIFMICLFVLHLLYVLGRINWKEFPGSLYGPDSLMFHFKDVKDFFQHVGWFFGIAKAPEFDRWGYWEKFDYWAVFWGIPVLGITGLLLAYHVAASKIIPGWGLNIALWIHRIEAILAMLHVFVLHLVLSNLRRSNFPMDRAMFEGSVDLSATRHERPAWVSRLEKAGELERNLVPEAPVGRRAIFYLFGYAVIFVATFLLVGGLVNVPYITW
;
A
#
# COMPACT_ATOMS: atom_id res chain seq x y z
N MET A 1 5.67 5.07 40.58
CA MET A 1 4.99 5.54 39.34
C MET A 1 5.98 5.40 38.19
N LYS A 2 5.78 4.50 37.22
CA LYS A 2 6.65 4.46 36.02
C LYS A 2 6.29 5.68 35.17
N VAL A 3 7.22 6.65 35.05
CA VAL A 3 7.09 7.73 34.06
C VAL A 3 7.11 7.07 32.70
N ILE A 4 5.96 7.01 32.03
CA ILE A 4 5.89 6.48 30.67
C ILE A 4 6.47 7.55 29.75
N SER A 5 7.74 7.36 29.36
CA SER A 5 8.41 8.19 28.36
C SER A 5 7.61 8.20 27.06
N LYS A 6 7.18 9.38 26.61
CA LYS A 6 6.56 9.56 25.30
C LYS A 6 7.65 9.76 24.25
N ASN A 7 8.15 8.66 23.71
CA ASN A 7 9.23 8.65 22.72
C ASN A 7 8.73 8.50 21.27
N ARG A 8 7.41 8.46 21.04
CA ARG A 8 6.81 8.28 19.71
C ARG A 8 5.92 9.45 19.35
N ILE A 9 5.78 9.70 18.05
CA ILE A 9 4.87 10.71 17.51
C ILE A 9 3.77 10.04 16.69
N ARG A 10 2.51 10.43 16.92
CA ARG A 10 1.35 9.91 16.19
C ARG A 10 1.46 10.29 14.71
N ARG A 11 1.42 9.28 13.83
CA ARG A 11 1.52 9.45 12.38
C ARG A 11 0.26 9.04 11.64
N PHE A 12 -0.45 8.02 12.13
CA PHE A 12 -1.68 7.50 11.52
C PHE A 12 -2.83 7.48 12.53
N THR A 13 -4.04 7.73 12.03
CA THR A 13 -5.27 7.61 12.80
C THR A 13 -5.78 6.15 12.78
N PRO A 14 -6.55 5.70 13.78
CA PRO A 14 -7.09 4.34 13.80
C PRO A 14 -7.89 3.97 12.53
N VAL A 15 -8.58 4.95 11.93
CA VAL A 15 -9.32 4.75 10.67
C VAL A 15 -8.37 4.47 9.51
N GLN A 16 -7.25 5.20 9.40
CA GLN A 16 -6.24 4.95 8.36
C GLN A 16 -5.58 3.58 8.54
N GLN A 17 -5.30 3.19 9.79
CA GLN A 17 -4.75 1.87 10.10
C GLN A 17 -5.73 0.75 9.73
N LEU A 18 -7.02 0.95 9.96
CA LEU A 18 -8.06 0.00 9.57
C LEU A 18 -8.17 -0.14 8.05
N PHE A 19 -8.21 0.99 7.32
CA PHE A 19 -8.19 0.94 5.84
C PHE A 19 -6.98 0.18 5.32
N HIS A 20 -5.80 0.45 5.87
CA HIS A 20 -4.58 -0.24 5.48
C HIS A 20 -4.62 -1.74 5.80
N LEU A 21 -5.09 -2.13 6.99
CA LEU A 21 -5.22 -3.53 7.36
C LEU A 21 -6.18 -4.27 6.43
N LEU A 22 -7.35 -3.69 6.16
CA LEU A 22 -8.32 -4.28 5.23
C LEU A 22 -7.73 -4.39 3.83
N LEU A 23 -7.02 -3.36 3.37
CA LEU A 23 -6.34 -3.37 2.08
C LEU A 23 -5.28 -4.47 1.99
N ILE A 24 -4.47 -4.70 3.03
CA ILE A 24 -3.53 -5.82 3.07
C ILE A 24 -4.28 -7.13 2.90
N LEU A 25 -5.32 -7.38 3.70
CA LEU A 25 -6.05 -8.64 3.68
C LEU A 25 -6.71 -8.90 2.31
N THR A 26 -7.35 -7.89 1.73
CA THR A 26 -7.97 -8.02 0.41
C THR A 26 -6.92 -8.19 -0.69
N PHE A 27 -5.86 -7.38 -0.69
CA PHE A 27 -4.81 -7.44 -1.70
C PHE A 27 -4.07 -8.79 -1.68
N MET A 28 -3.69 -9.28 -0.50
CA MET A 28 -3.03 -10.59 -0.38
C MET A 28 -3.94 -11.73 -0.85
N THR A 29 -5.24 -11.65 -0.57
CA THR A 29 -6.22 -12.64 -1.04
C THR A 29 -6.41 -12.56 -2.56
N GLN A 30 -6.51 -11.36 -3.13
CA GLN A 30 -6.59 -11.13 -4.58
C GLN A 30 -5.35 -11.68 -5.29
N ALA A 31 -4.16 -11.37 -4.79
CA ALA A 31 -2.90 -11.86 -5.33
C ALA A 31 -2.82 -13.39 -5.30
N ALA A 32 -3.12 -14.01 -4.15
CA ALA A 32 -3.07 -15.46 -4.00
C ALA A 32 -4.08 -16.18 -4.92
N THR A 33 -5.35 -15.76 -4.93
CA THR A 33 -6.40 -16.36 -5.77
C THR A 33 -6.20 -16.07 -7.26
N GLY A 34 -5.67 -14.90 -7.61
CA GLY A 34 -5.34 -14.52 -8.98
C GLY A 34 -4.18 -15.36 -9.53
N LEU A 35 -3.09 -15.49 -8.76
CA LEU A 35 -1.95 -16.33 -9.12
C LEU A 35 -2.33 -17.82 -9.18
N ALA A 36 -3.14 -18.31 -8.23
CA ALA A 36 -3.63 -19.69 -8.25
C ALA A 36 -4.32 -20.03 -9.58
N ARG A 37 -5.14 -19.10 -10.09
CA ARG A 37 -5.84 -19.25 -11.38
C ARG A 37 -4.94 -19.07 -12.58
N LEU A 38 -4.03 -18.09 -12.54
CA LEU A 38 -3.09 -17.84 -13.63
C LEU A 38 -2.12 -19.02 -13.85
N PHE A 39 -1.71 -19.67 -12.78
CA PHE A 39 -0.75 -20.77 -12.77
C PHE A 39 -1.40 -22.15 -12.64
N ILE A 40 -2.71 -22.28 -12.93
CA ILE A 40 -3.47 -23.50 -12.65
C ILE A 40 -2.94 -24.75 -13.38
N GLU A 41 -2.22 -24.58 -14.49
CA GLU A 41 -1.60 -25.69 -15.22
C GLU A 41 -0.38 -26.28 -14.48
N THR A 42 0.22 -25.51 -13.57
CA THR A 42 1.39 -25.92 -12.78
C THR A 42 0.97 -26.59 -11.46
N SER A 43 1.81 -27.47 -10.91
CA SER A 43 1.56 -28.08 -9.60
C SER A 43 1.48 -27.04 -8.47
N TRP A 44 2.25 -25.95 -8.57
CA TRP A 44 2.20 -24.87 -7.58
C TRP A 44 0.87 -24.11 -7.61
N GLY A 45 0.37 -23.76 -8.80
CA GLY A 45 -0.95 -23.12 -8.93
C GLY A 45 -2.10 -24.04 -8.50
N LYS A 46 -2.04 -25.34 -8.81
CA LYS A 46 -3.01 -26.34 -8.30
C LYS A 46 -3.00 -26.41 -6.78
N TRP A 47 -1.83 -26.43 -6.16
CA TRP A 47 -1.69 -26.41 -4.69
C TRP A 47 -2.24 -25.12 -4.08
N LEU A 48 -1.90 -23.96 -4.65
CA LEU A 48 -2.47 -22.68 -4.22
C LEU A 48 -3.99 -22.70 -4.31
N ALA A 49 -4.53 -23.17 -5.43
CA ALA A 49 -5.97 -23.24 -5.64
C ALA A 49 -6.64 -24.15 -4.62
N TRP A 50 -6.02 -25.29 -4.30
CA TRP A 50 -6.50 -26.24 -3.30
C TRP A 50 -6.68 -25.61 -1.91
N VAL A 51 -5.77 -24.71 -1.47
CA VAL A 51 -5.90 -23.98 -0.19
C VAL A 51 -7.22 -23.20 -0.10
N PHE A 52 -7.72 -22.72 -1.23
CA PHE A 52 -8.98 -21.98 -1.33
C PHE A 52 -10.18 -22.84 -1.73
N GLY A 53 -10.02 -24.17 -1.86
CA GLY A 53 -11.10 -25.10 -2.26
C GLY A 53 -11.17 -25.39 -3.77
N GLY A 54 -10.13 -25.08 -4.53
CA GLY A 54 -10.01 -25.36 -5.96
C GLY A 54 -10.18 -24.12 -6.85
N TYR A 55 -10.12 -24.33 -8.17
CA TYR A 55 -10.14 -23.24 -9.16
C TYR A 55 -11.44 -22.41 -9.12
N GLU A 56 -12.60 -23.05 -9.05
CA GLU A 56 -13.90 -22.36 -8.98
C GLU A 56 -14.07 -21.57 -7.68
N ALA A 57 -13.59 -22.12 -6.56
CA ALA A 57 -13.60 -21.42 -5.29
C ALA A 57 -12.66 -20.20 -5.32
N CYS A 58 -11.45 -20.33 -5.89
CA CYS A 58 -10.57 -19.19 -6.14
C CYS A 58 -11.26 -18.11 -6.96
N ARG A 59 -11.92 -18.47 -8.07
CA ARG A 59 -12.65 -17.52 -8.91
C ARG A 59 -13.71 -16.78 -8.12
N THR A 60 -14.49 -17.53 -7.33
CA THR A 60 -15.59 -16.99 -6.52
C THR A 60 -15.06 -16.03 -5.45
N ILE A 61 -14.05 -16.46 -4.67
CA ILE A 61 -13.40 -15.63 -3.64
C ILE A 61 -12.78 -14.38 -4.27
N HIS A 62 -12.08 -14.53 -5.40
CA HIS A 62 -11.46 -13.41 -6.11
C HIS A 62 -12.50 -12.36 -6.53
N ILE A 63 -13.65 -12.77 -7.06
CA ILE A 63 -14.71 -11.84 -7.44
C ILE A 63 -15.29 -11.12 -6.21
N TYR A 64 -15.69 -11.84 -5.17
CA TYR A 64 -16.32 -11.22 -4.00
C TYR A 64 -15.36 -10.34 -3.20
N VAL A 65 -14.12 -10.78 -2.99
CA VAL A 65 -13.09 -9.96 -2.34
C VAL A 65 -12.72 -8.75 -3.20
N GLY A 66 -12.77 -8.88 -4.53
CA GLY A 66 -12.53 -7.78 -5.47
C GLY A 66 -13.63 -6.72 -5.37
N ILE A 67 -14.90 -7.15 -5.38
CA ILE A 67 -16.05 -6.25 -5.14
C ILE A 67 -15.93 -5.57 -3.79
N PHE A 68 -15.59 -6.32 -2.73
CA PHE A 68 -15.38 -5.75 -1.40
C PHE A 68 -14.26 -4.71 -1.39
N MET A 69 -13.14 -4.96 -2.07
CA MET A 69 -12.03 -4.00 -2.20
C MET A 69 -12.44 -2.74 -2.98
N ILE A 70 -13.28 -2.86 -4.00
CA ILE A 70 -13.87 -1.70 -4.71
C ILE A 70 -14.75 -0.88 -3.74
N CYS A 71 -15.59 -1.53 -2.94
CA CYS A 71 -16.38 -0.84 -1.92
C CYS A 71 -15.49 -0.13 -0.88
N LEU A 72 -14.41 -0.77 -0.42
CA LEU A 72 -13.43 -0.14 0.47
C LEU A 72 -12.77 1.08 -0.18
N PHE A 73 -12.44 1.02 -1.46
CA PHE A 73 -11.89 2.15 -2.20
C PHE A 73 -12.88 3.31 -2.29
N VAL A 74 -14.16 3.04 -2.58
CA VAL A 74 -15.22 4.07 -2.56
C VAL A 74 -15.35 4.69 -1.16
N LEU A 75 -15.35 3.88 -0.10
CA LEU A 75 -15.38 4.39 1.28
C LEU A 75 -14.14 5.24 1.59
N HIS A 76 -12.97 4.87 1.10
CA HIS A 76 -11.75 5.66 1.22
C HIS A 76 -11.86 7.00 0.46
N LEU A 77 -12.44 7.02 -0.75
CA LEU A 77 -12.72 8.28 -1.47
C LEU A 77 -13.63 9.20 -0.65
N LEU A 78 -14.73 8.67 -0.12
CA LEU A 78 -15.64 9.44 0.74
C LEU A 78 -14.93 9.96 1.99
N TYR A 79 -14.08 9.13 2.61
CA TYR A 79 -13.26 9.53 3.75
C TYR A 79 -12.33 10.70 3.38
N VAL A 80 -11.58 10.59 2.28
CA VAL A 80 -10.66 11.65 1.83
C VAL A 80 -11.43 12.93 1.48
N LEU A 81 -12.56 12.83 0.78
CA LEU A 81 -13.42 13.98 0.47
C LEU A 81 -13.93 14.69 1.74
N GLY A 82 -14.26 13.93 2.78
CA GLY A 82 -14.65 14.48 4.09
C GLY A 82 -13.49 15.11 4.87
N ARG A 83 -12.23 14.83 4.50
CA ARG A 83 -11.03 15.44 5.11
C ARG A 83 -10.58 16.72 4.40
N ILE A 84 -11.11 17.01 3.22
CA ILE A 84 -10.81 18.25 2.49
C ILE A 84 -11.44 19.42 3.23
N ASN A 85 -10.63 20.44 3.55
CA ASN A 85 -11.18 21.72 4.00
C ASN A 85 -11.63 22.52 2.78
N TRP A 86 -12.93 22.44 2.49
CA TRP A 86 -13.55 23.09 1.33
C TRP A 86 -13.52 24.62 1.39
N LYS A 87 -13.38 25.22 2.58
CA LYS A 87 -13.24 26.68 2.72
C LYS A 87 -11.87 27.21 2.26
N GLU A 88 -10.85 26.35 2.32
CA GLU A 88 -9.47 26.66 1.93
C GLU A 88 -9.09 25.99 0.60
N PHE A 89 -10.08 25.60 -0.20
CA PHE A 89 -9.84 24.95 -1.49
C PHE A 89 -9.29 25.95 -2.52
N PRO A 90 -8.27 25.58 -3.34
CA PRO A 90 -7.59 24.29 -3.42
C PRO A 90 -6.37 24.15 -2.49
N GLY A 91 -6.04 25.16 -1.69
CA GLY A 91 -4.85 25.17 -0.81
C GLY A 91 -4.80 23.99 0.17
N SER A 92 -5.95 23.58 0.71
CA SER A 92 -6.06 22.42 1.60
C SER A 92 -5.67 21.08 0.95
N LEU A 93 -5.69 20.99 -0.39
CA LEU A 93 -5.23 19.80 -1.12
C LEU A 93 -3.71 19.68 -1.17
N TYR A 94 -2.98 20.79 -1.09
CA TYR A 94 -1.52 20.80 -1.28
C TYR A 94 -0.75 21.09 0.01
N GLY A 95 -1.43 21.00 1.15
CA GLY A 95 -0.80 21.15 2.46
C GLY A 95 0.26 20.07 2.74
N PRO A 96 1.17 20.31 3.69
CA PRO A 96 2.28 19.39 4.02
C PRO A 96 1.83 18.02 4.55
N ASP A 97 0.59 17.92 5.06
CA ASP A 97 -0.02 16.67 5.51
C ASP A 97 -0.79 15.93 4.40
N SER A 98 -0.86 16.50 3.20
CA SER A 98 -1.52 15.91 2.03
C SER A 98 -0.61 14.94 1.28
N LEU A 99 -1.24 13.92 0.68
CA LEU A 99 -0.60 12.98 -0.23
C LEU A 99 -0.69 13.40 -1.70
N MET A 100 -1.28 14.57 -1.99
CA MET A 100 -1.26 15.13 -3.35
C MET A 100 0.17 15.46 -3.77
N PHE A 101 0.47 15.16 -5.04
CA PHE A 101 1.73 15.60 -5.65
C PHE A 101 1.73 17.11 -5.87
N HIS A 102 2.89 17.73 -5.65
CA HIS A 102 3.15 19.11 -6.01
C HIS A 102 4.60 19.28 -6.48
N PHE A 103 4.93 20.45 -7.03
CA PHE A 103 6.22 20.69 -7.67
C PHE A 103 7.44 20.48 -6.75
N LYS A 104 7.28 20.65 -5.42
CA LYS A 104 8.34 20.34 -4.45
C LYS A 104 8.73 18.86 -4.50
N ASP A 105 7.79 17.94 -4.71
CA ASP A 105 8.11 16.50 -4.76
C ASP A 105 9.09 16.19 -5.90
N VAL A 106 8.93 16.86 -7.06
CA VAL A 106 9.84 16.75 -8.20
C VAL A 106 11.21 17.36 -7.87
N LYS A 107 11.22 18.54 -7.25
CA LYS A 107 12.47 19.17 -6.78
C LYS A 107 13.19 18.28 -5.78
N ASP A 108 12.47 17.73 -4.81
CA ASP A 108 12.99 16.86 -3.78
C ASP A 108 13.53 15.56 -4.39
N PHE A 109 12.87 14.99 -5.42
CA PHE A 109 13.38 13.85 -6.17
C PHE A 109 14.75 14.16 -6.80
N PHE A 110 14.87 15.21 -7.59
CA PHE A 110 16.15 15.55 -8.24
C PHE A 110 17.23 15.96 -7.22
N GLN A 111 16.85 16.63 -6.13
CA GLN A 111 17.77 16.93 -5.03
C GLN A 111 18.24 15.65 -4.33
N HIS A 112 17.35 14.67 -4.11
CA HIS A 112 17.71 13.39 -3.52
C HIS A 112 18.65 12.60 -4.43
N VAL A 113 18.39 12.58 -5.73
CA VAL A 113 19.30 12.00 -6.73
C VAL A 113 20.66 12.69 -6.70
N GLY A 114 20.69 14.02 -6.72
CA GLY A 114 21.93 14.79 -6.60
C GLY A 114 22.69 14.51 -5.30
N TRP A 115 21.98 14.28 -4.20
CA TRP A 115 22.58 13.89 -2.92
C TRP A 115 23.22 12.50 -2.97
N PHE A 116 22.61 11.52 -3.64
CA PHE A 116 23.24 10.21 -3.85
C PHE A 116 24.58 10.30 -4.60
N PHE A 117 24.70 11.26 -5.52
CA PHE A 117 25.95 11.53 -6.24
C PHE A 117 26.88 12.54 -5.53
N GLY A 118 26.51 13.02 -4.33
CA GLY A 118 27.31 14.00 -3.58
C GLY A 118 27.30 15.43 -4.14
N ILE A 119 26.41 15.74 -5.08
CA ILE A 119 26.32 17.02 -5.79
C ILE A 119 25.34 18.00 -5.09
N ALA A 120 24.42 17.47 -4.30
CA ALA A 120 23.44 18.26 -3.56
C ALA A 120 23.38 17.85 -2.08
N LYS A 121 22.86 18.73 -1.23
CA LYS A 121 22.50 18.38 0.16
C LYS A 121 21.26 17.48 0.16
N ALA A 122 21.17 16.58 1.14
CA ALA A 122 19.97 15.77 1.33
C ALA A 122 18.73 16.66 1.45
N PRO A 123 17.63 16.34 0.75
CA PRO A 123 16.37 17.07 0.90
C PRO A 123 15.80 16.92 2.33
N GLU A 124 15.26 18.00 2.86
CA GLU A 124 14.54 17.99 4.12
C GLU A 124 13.07 17.67 3.87
N PHE A 125 12.68 16.43 4.16
CA PHE A 125 11.32 15.98 3.98
C PHE A 125 10.41 16.43 5.13
N ASP A 126 9.19 16.85 4.77
CA ASP A 126 8.07 16.97 5.71
C ASP A 126 7.48 15.57 5.95
N ARG A 127 6.22 15.48 6.41
CA ARG A 127 5.56 14.25 6.84
C ARG A 127 5.59 13.13 5.80
N TRP A 128 5.57 13.51 4.53
CA TRP A 128 5.57 12.60 3.38
C TRP A 128 6.77 12.85 2.49
N GLY A 129 7.42 11.77 2.06
CA GLY A 129 8.44 11.80 1.00
C GLY A 129 7.77 11.60 -0.36
N TYR A 130 8.43 12.03 -1.43
CA TYR A 130 7.89 11.87 -2.79
C TYR A 130 7.60 10.39 -3.11
N TRP A 131 8.39 9.45 -2.59
CA TRP A 131 8.19 8.02 -2.80
C TRP A 131 7.00 7.47 -2.03
N GLU A 132 6.70 7.97 -0.82
CA GLU A 132 5.50 7.56 -0.07
C GLU A 132 4.22 8.06 -0.76
N LYS A 133 4.28 9.25 -1.36
CA LYS A 133 3.18 9.74 -2.20
C LYS A 133 3.04 8.90 -3.46
N PHE A 134 4.16 8.53 -4.09
CA PHE A 134 4.15 7.62 -5.24
C PHE A 134 3.52 6.27 -4.89
N ASP A 135 3.91 5.65 -3.77
CA ASP A 135 3.31 4.40 -3.29
C ASP A 135 1.78 4.53 -3.10
N TYR A 136 1.34 5.62 -2.46
CA TYR A 136 -0.09 5.89 -2.28
C TYR A 136 -0.82 5.98 -3.63
N TRP A 137 -0.28 6.74 -4.59
CA TRP A 137 -0.92 6.95 -5.89
C TRP A 137 -0.85 5.73 -6.80
N ALA A 138 0.24 4.96 -6.76
CA ALA A 138 0.38 3.73 -7.52
C ALA A 138 -0.76 2.76 -7.18
N VAL A 139 -1.01 2.53 -5.88
CA VAL A 139 -2.13 1.70 -5.43
C VAL A 139 -3.48 2.37 -5.70
N PHE A 140 -3.59 3.68 -5.50
CA PHE A 140 -4.83 4.43 -5.73
C PHE A 140 -5.33 4.30 -7.17
N TRP A 141 -4.45 4.37 -8.17
CA TRP A 141 -4.82 4.24 -9.59
C TRP A 141 -4.97 2.77 -10.02
N GLY A 142 -4.18 1.87 -9.45
CA GLY A 142 -4.27 0.45 -9.76
C GLY A 142 -5.62 -0.17 -9.37
N ILE A 143 -6.23 0.27 -8.26
CA ILE A 143 -7.53 -0.27 -7.80
C ILE A 143 -8.66 0.00 -8.80
N PRO A 144 -8.90 1.23 -9.31
CA PRO A 144 -9.88 1.48 -10.36
C PRO A 144 -9.62 0.67 -11.64
N VAL A 145 -8.37 0.60 -12.10
CA VAL A 145 -8.02 -0.13 -13.33
C VAL A 145 -8.34 -1.62 -13.17
N LEU A 146 -7.88 -2.25 -12.08
CA LEU A 146 -8.18 -3.64 -11.76
C LEU A 146 -9.67 -3.87 -11.47
N GLY A 147 -10.32 -2.96 -10.76
CA GLY A 147 -11.72 -3.08 -10.38
C GLY A 147 -12.65 -3.03 -11.59
N ILE A 148 -12.46 -2.05 -12.48
CA ILE A 148 -13.27 -1.90 -13.69
C ILE A 148 -13.05 -3.10 -14.61
N THR A 149 -11.79 -3.42 -14.94
CA THR A 149 -11.48 -4.56 -15.82
C THR A 149 -11.92 -5.89 -15.20
N GLY A 150 -11.77 -6.06 -13.89
CA GLY A 150 -12.20 -7.25 -13.15
C GLY A 150 -13.71 -7.45 -13.18
N LEU A 151 -14.49 -6.37 -13.02
CA LEU A 151 -15.95 -6.42 -13.14
C LEU A 151 -16.40 -6.77 -14.56
N LEU A 152 -15.75 -6.21 -15.59
CA LEU A 152 -16.03 -6.57 -16.99
C LEU A 152 -15.80 -8.05 -17.25
N LEU A 153 -14.73 -8.63 -16.69
CA LEU A 153 -14.40 -10.05 -16.85
C LEU A 153 -15.30 -10.96 -16.01
N ALA A 154 -15.62 -10.57 -14.77
CA ALA A 154 -16.48 -11.32 -13.87
C ALA A 154 -17.90 -11.46 -14.43
N TYR A 155 -18.41 -10.40 -15.05
CA TYR A 155 -19.76 -10.32 -15.64
C TYR A 155 -19.72 -10.16 -17.16
N HIS A 156 -18.87 -10.93 -17.84
CA HIS A 156 -18.59 -10.79 -19.28
C HIS A 156 -19.82 -10.85 -20.20
N VAL A 157 -20.85 -11.67 -19.89
CA VAL A 157 -22.11 -11.71 -20.68
C VAL A 157 -22.91 -10.41 -20.57
N ALA A 158 -22.86 -9.74 -19.42
CA ALA A 158 -23.48 -8.43 -19.27
C ALA A 158 -22.61 -7.35 -19.94
N ALA A 159 -21.29 -7.42 -19.75
CA ALA A 159 -20.34 -6.51 -20.36
C ALA A 159 -20.37 -6.54 -21.90
N SER A 160 -20.57 -7.71 -22.52
CA SER A 160 -20.64 -7.87 -23.98
C SER A 160 -21.83 -7.17 -24.63
N LYS A 161 -22.80 -6.69 -23.85
CA LYS A 161 -23.91 -5.84 -24.33
C LYS A 161 -23.49 -4.38 -24.49
N ILE A 162 -22.38 -3.97 -23.86
CA ILE A 162 -21.89 -2.59 -23.80
C ILE A 162 -20.58 -2.44 -24.57
N ILE A 163 -19.72 -3.47 -24.56
CA ILE A 163 -18.43 -3.47 -25.26
C ILE A 163 -18.32 -4.69 -26.20
N PRO A 164 -17.63 -4.54 -27.35
CA PRO A 164 -17.40 -5.65 -28.27
C PRO A 164 -16.45 -6.71 -27.67
N GLY A 165 -16.48 -7.93 -28.20
CA GLY A 165 -15.66 -9.04 -27.70
C GLY A 165 -14.15 -8.76 -27.66
N TRP A 166 -13.60 -8.02 -28.62
CA TRP A 166 -12.20 -7.61 -28.59
C TRP A 166 -11.88 -6.67 -27.41
N GLY A 167 -12.87 -5.89 -26.94
CA GLY A 167 -12.74 -5.04 -25.76
C GLY A 167 -12.56 -5.87 -24.48
N LEU A 168 -13.22 -7.03 -24.38
CA LEU A 168 -13.01 -7.97 -23.27
C LEU A 168 -11.60 -8.57 -23.29
N ASN A 169 -11.04 -8.82 -24.48
CA ASN A 169 -9.64 -9.25 -24.59
C ASN A 169 -8.68 -8.16 -24.10
N ILE A 170 -8.92 -6.90 -24.45
CA ILE A 170 -8.11 -5.78 -23.92
C ILE A 170 -8.25 -5.69 -22.39
N ALA A 171 -9.48 -5.78 -21.86
CA ALA A 171 -9.71 -5.77 -20.42
C ALA A 171 -8.94 -6.90 -19.72
N LEU A 172 -8.90 -8.10 -20.29
CA LEU A 172 -8.12 -9.23 -19.78
C LEU A 172 -6.62 -8.92 -19.72
N TRP A 173 -6.06 -8.35 -20.80
CA TRP A 173 -4.65 -7.97 -20.85
C TRP A 173 -4.31 -6.88 -19.84
N ILE A 174 -5.11 -5.82 -19.78
CA ILE A 174 -4.93 -4.73 -18.81
C ILE A 174 -5.01 -5.28 -17.39
N HIS A 175 -6.05 -6.05 -17.06
CA HIS A 175 -6.22 -6.62 -15.72
C HIS A 175 -5.02 -7.46 -15.30
N ARG A 176 -4.53 -8.32 -16.20
CA ARG A 176 -3.39 -9.20 -15.93
C ARG A 176 -2.09 -8.43 -15.74
N ILE A 177 -1.77 -7.50 -16.66
CA ILE A 177 -0.55 -6.70 -16.58
C ILE A 177 -0.57 -5.83 -15.33
N GLU A 178 -1.68 -5.14 -15.08
CA GLU A 178 -1.82 -4.27 -13.91
C GLU A 178 -1.73 -5.07 -12.61
N ALA A 179 -2.29 -6.29 -12.56
CA ALA A 179 -2.20 -7.13 -11.36
C ALA A 179 -0.75 -7.51 -11.06
N ILE A 180 0.02 -7.85 -12.08
CA ILE A 180 1.46 -8.15 -11.94
C ILE A 180 2.22 -6.90 -11.52
N LEU A 181 1.96 -5.75 -12.15
CA LEU A 181 2.59 -4.47 -11.77
C LEU A 181 2.28 -4.10 -10.31
N ALA A 182 1.03 -4.24 -9.88
CA ALA A 182 0.60 -4.00 -8.50
C ALA A 182 1.30 -4.95 -7.53
N MET A 183 1.38 -6.25 -7.84
CA MET A 183 2.11 -7.22 -7.02
C MET A 183 3.59 -6.90 -6.94
N LEU A 184 4.25 -6.55 -8.05
CA LEU A 184 5.66 -6.16 -8.04
C LEU A 184 5.89 -4.88 -7.23
N HIS A 185 5.06 -3.87 -7.42
CA HIS A 185 5.14 -2.63 -6.65
C HIS A 185 4.96 -2.90 -5.15
N VAL A 186 3.94 -3.65 -4.75
CA VAL A 186 3.69 -3.93 -3.33
C VAL A 186 4.73 -4.89 -2.74
N PHE A 187 4.98 -6.03 -3.36
CA PHE A 187 5.85 -7.08 -2.81
C PHE A 187 7.33 -6.70 -2.83
N VAL A 188 7.76 -5.93 -3.83
CA VAL A 188 9.15 -5.50 -3.95
C VAL A 188 9.31 -4.10 -3.38
N LEU A 189 8.74 -3.08 -4.00
CA LEU A 189 9.05 -1.69 -3.64
C LEU A 189 8.49 -1.33 -2.25
N HIS A 190 7.18 -1.50 -2.04
CA HIS A 190 6.54 -1.08 -0.81
C HIS A 190 7.05 -1.85 0.40
N LEU A 191 7.14 -3.19 0.34
CA LEU A 191 7.63 -3.99 1.46
C LEU A 191 9.13 -3.76 1.74
N VAL A 192 9.98 -3.57 0.74
CA VAL A 192 11.41 -3.27 0.96
C VAL A 192 11.58 -1.87 1.55
N LEU A 193 10.98 -0.84 0.94
CA LEU A 193 11.11 0.54 1.40
C LEU A 193 10.50 0.73 2.78
N SER A 194 9.42 0.02 3.11
CA SER A 194 8.83 0.11 4.45
C SER A 194 9.71 -0.59 5.48
N ASN A 195 10.15 -1.82 5.22
CA ASN A 195 10.70 -2.69 6.28
C ASN A 195 12.23 -2.74 6.36
N LEU A 196 12.94 -2.53 5.26
CA LEU A 196 14.41 -2.67 5.20
C LEU A 196 15.17 -1.35 5.37
N ARG A 197 14.47 -0.22 5.54
CA ARG A 197 15.12 1.05 5.91
C ARG A 197 15.73 0.94 7.31
N ARG A 198 16.93 1.48 7.51
CA ARG A 198 17.71 1.39 8.75
C ARG A 198 16.92 1.76 10.02
N SER A 199 16.09 2.79 9.94
CA SER A 199 15.25 3.30 11.04
C SER A 199 14.06 2.39 11.39
N ASN A 200 13.59 1.62 10.42
CA ASN A 200 12.43 0.75 10.51
C ASN A 200 12.84 -0.71 10.69
N PHE A 201 14.09 -1.08 10.40
CA PHE A 201 14.58 -2.44 10.54
C PHE A 201 14.38 -2.94 11.99
N PRO A 202 13.83 -4.14 12.19
CA PRO A 202 13.60 -5.19 11.18
C PRO A 202 12.25 -5.14 10.44
N MET A 203 11.33 -4.25 10.82
CA MET A 203 10.03 -4.06 10.18
C MET A 203 9.36 -2.76 10.67
N ASP A 204 8.75 -1.99 9.75
CA ASP A 204 8.01 -0.78 10.11
C ASP A 204 6.65 -1.10 10.76
N ARG A 205 6.52 -0.75 12.03
CA ARG A 205 5.28 -0.92 12.79
C ARG A 205 4.32 0.28 12.74
N ALA A 206 4.64 1.34 12.00
CA ALA A 206 3.90 2.60 12.03
C ALA A 206 2.41 2.42 11.68
N MET A 207 2.08 1.58 10.71
CA MET A 207 0.69 1.30 10.32
C MET A 207 -0.07 0.44 11.35
N PHE A 208 0.62 -0.35 12.18
CA PHE A 208 -0.01 -1.20 13.19
C PHE A 208 -0.16 -0.49 14.53
N GLU A 209 0.82 0.35 14.89
CA GLU A 209 0.82 1.12 16.13
C GLU A 209 0.18 2.49 16.00
N GLY A 210 0.23 3.10 14.81
CA GLY A 210 -0.27 4.45 14.53
C GLY A 210 0.75 5.56 14.81
N SER A 211 1.97 5.21 15.23
CA SER A 211 3.02 6.14 15.64
C SER A 211 4.40 5.70 15.16
N VAL A 212 5.33 6.65 15.05
CA VAL A 212 6.74 6.46 14.66
C VAL A 212 7.68 6.92 15.77
N ASP A 213 8.90 6.39 15.80
CA ASP A 213 9.91 6.79 16.79
C ASP A 213 10.34 8.25 16.57
N LEU A 214 10.31 9.07 17.63
CA LEU A 214 10.60 10.50 17.50
C LEU A 214 12.06 10.76 17.11
N SER A 215 13.01 10.00 17.66
CA SER A 215 14.44 10.20 17.39
C SER A 215 14.77 9.88 15.93
N ALA A 216 14.27 8.75 15.41
CA ALA A 216 14.40 8.42 14.00
C ALA A 216 13.70 9.46 13.11
N THR A 217 12.49 9.89 13.49
CA THR A 217 11.71 10.87 12.72
C THR A 217 12.41 12.23 12.63
N ARG A 218 13.15 12.67 13.65
CA ARG A 218 13.96 13.90 13.60
C ARG A 218 15.04 13.84 12.52
N HIS A 219 15.60 12.67 12.26
CA HIS A 219 16.59 12.48 11.20
C HIS A 219 15.96 12.31 9.83
N GLU A 220 14.85 11.58 9.72
CA GLU A 220 14.24 11.26 8.43
C GLU A 220 13.28 12.32 7.90
N ARG A 221 12.63 13.03 8.83
CA ARG A 221 11.54 13.98 8.57
C ARG A 221 11.78 15.30 9.34
N PRO A 222 12.96 15.92 9.21
CA PRO A 222 13.33 17.08 10.03
C PRO A 222 12.37 18.26 9.85
N ALA A 223 11.89 18.49 8.62
CA ALA A 223 10.95 19.58 8.34
C ALA A 223 9.59 19.34 9.02
N TRP A 224 9.14 18.08 9.09
CA TRP A 224 7.89 17.73 9.78
C TRP A 224 7.96 18.02 11.27
N VAL A 225 9.03 17.57 11.93
CA VAL A 225 9.20 17.78 13.37
C VAL A 225 9.37 19.28 13.67
N SER A 226 10.18 19.99 12.89
CA SER A 226 10.37 21.44 13.05
C SER A 226 9.06 22.21 12.88
N ARG A 227 8.20 21.80 11.93
CA ARG A 227 6.87 22.40 11.74
C ARG A 227 5.98 22.21 12.96
N LEU A 228 5.95 21.00 13.53
CA LEU A 228 5.16 20.70 14.72
C LEU A 228 5.68 21.42 15.98
N GLU A 229 6.98 21.59 16.11
CA GLU A 229 7.59 22.36 17.20
C GLU A 229 7.21 23.85 17.11
N LYS A 230 7.37 24.45 15.93
CA LYS A 230 7.00 25.85 15.68
C LYS A 230 5.51 26.12 15.90
N ALA A 231 4.66 25.15 15.59
CA ALA A 231 3.22 25.23 15.82
C ALA A 231 2.80 24.94 17.28
N GLY A 232 3.74 24.52 18.16
CA GLY A 232 3.41 24.10 19.52
C GLY A 232 2.61 22.79 19.60
N GLU A 233 2.58 22.01 18.52
CA GLU A 233 1.75 20.80 18.40
C GLU A 233 2.51 19.51 18.72
N LEU A 234 3.84 19.55 18.87
CA LEU A 234 4.65 18.35 19.08
C LEU A 234 4.19 17.55 20.31
N GLU A 235 4.13 18.19 21.49
CA GLU A 235 3.76 17.55 22.77
C GLU A 235 2.38 16.88 22.74
N ARG A 236 1.43 17.49 22.02
CA ARG A 236 0.08 16.95 21.84
C ARG A 236 0.07 15.68 20.99
N ASN A 237 1.02 15.55 20.07
CA ASN A 237 1.15 14.39 19.18
C ASN A 237 2.08 13.30 19.74
N LEU A 238 2.76 13.56 20.86
CA LEU A 238 3.58 12.55 21.53
C LEU A 238 2.72 11.49 22.22
N VAL A 239 3.04 10.24 21.95
CA VAL A 239 2.36 9.06 22.47
C VAL A 239 3.37 8.09 23.09
N PRO A 240 2.96 7.32 24.11
CA PRO A 240 3.78 6.26 24.63
C PRO A 240 3.92 5.13 23.62
N GLU A 241 5.01 4.39 23.72
CA GLU A 241 5.21 3.17 22.96
C GLU A 241 4.23 2.07 23.36
N ALA A 242 3.80 1.27 22.38
CA ALA A 242 2.96 0.11 22.61
C ALA A 242 3.62 -0.93 23.54
N PRO A 243 2.85 -1.60 24.42
CA PRO A 243 3.36 -2.67 25.26
C PRO A 243 4.01 -3.80 24.44
N VAL A 244 5.00 -4.47 25.05
CA VAL A 244 5.79 -5.53 24.41
C VAL A 244 4.93 -6.58 23.70
N GLY A 245 3.87 -7.08 24.35
CA GLY A 245 2.99 -8.10 23.78
C GLY A 245 2.27 -7.63 22.52
N ARG A 246 1.83 -6.36 22.48
CA ARG A 246 1.18 -5.78 21.29
C ARG A 246 2.18 -5.61 20.15
N ARG A 247 3.41 -5.20 20.44
CA ARG A 247 4.49 -5.12 19.44
C ARG A 247 4.82 -6.50 18.86
N ALA A 248 4.85 -7.55 19.69
CA ALA A 248 5.07 -8.91 19.21
C ALA A 248 4.01 -9.35 18.18
N ILE A 249 2.74 -9.00 18.41
CA ILE A 249 1.65 -9.25 17.45
C ILE A 249 1.89 -8.50 16.13
N PHE A 250 2.32 -7.24 16.19
CA PHE A 250 2.62 -6.44 15.00
C PHE A 250 3.72 -7.07 14.16
N TYR A 251 4.83 -7.48 14.79
CA TYR A 251 5.93 -8.16 14.10
C TYR A 251 5.50 -9.51 13.53
N LEU A 252 4.76 -10.32 14.30
CA LEU A 252 4.29 -11.62 13.84
C LEU A 252 3.41 -11.49 12.59
N PHE A 253 2.44 -10.58 12.63
CA PHE A 253 1.57 -10.31 11.49
C PHE A 253 2.36 -9.75 10.29
N GLY A 254 3.22 -8.77 10.52
CA GLY A 254 4.08 -8.18 9.51
C GLY A 254 4.94 -9.20 8.78
N TYR A 255 5.66 -10.04 9.54
CA TYR A 255 6.49 -11.10 8.96
C TYR A 255 5.68 -12.17 8.24
N ALA A 256 4.47 -12.51 8.73
CA ALA A 256 3.59 -13.42 8.03
C ALA A 256 3.20 -12.85 6.65
N VAL A 257 2.84 -11.57 6.56
CA VAL A 257 2.53 -10.90 5.30
C VAL A 257 3.75 -10.87 4.36
N ILE A 258 4.93 -10.50 4.87
CA ILE A 258 6.18 -10.50 4.09
C ILE A 258 6.51 -11.91 3.57
N PHE A 259 6.37 -12.92 4.42
CA PHE A 259 6.59 -14.31 4.04
C PHE A 259 5.64 -14.75 2.93
N VAL A 260 4.34 -14.51 3.08
CA VAL A 260 3.34 -14.87 2.05
C VAL A 260 3.60 -14.10 0.75
N ALA A 261 3.88 -12.80 0.82
CA ALA A 261 4.21 -11.98 -0.35
C ALA A 261 5.43 -12.52 -1.09
N THR A 262 6.50 -12.85 -0.35
CA THR A 262 7.72 -13.43 -0.91
C THR A 262 7.46 -14.80 -1.52
N PHE A 263 6.69 -15.65 -0.84
CA PHE A 263 6.28 -16.97 -1.35
C PHE A 263 5.50 -16.86 -2.66
N LEU A 264 4.53 -15.94 -2.74
CA LEU A 264 3.76 -15.69 -3.95
C LEU A 264 4.63 -15.14 -5.09
N LEU A 265 5.53 -14.19 -4.79
CA LEU A 265 6.45 -13.62 -5.77
C LEU A 265 7.40 -14.68 -6.35
N VAL A 266 8.10 -15.41 -5.48
CA VAL A 266 9.06 -16.45 -5.89
C VAL A 266 8.34 -17.57 -6.63
N GLY A 267 7.19 -18.01 -6.12
CA GLY A 267 6.39 -19.04 -6.78
C GLY A 267 5.94 -18.62 -8.18
N GLY A 268 5.46 -17.38 -8.34
CA GLY A 268 5.10 -16.83 -9.65
C GLY A 268 6.28 -16.75 -10.62
N LEU A 269 7.45 -16.28 -10.16
CA LEU A 269 8.66 -16.18 -10.98
C LEU A 269 9.18 -17.55 -11.43
N VAL A 270 9.24 -18.53 -10.52
CA VAL A 270 9.69 -19.90 -10.81
C VAL A 270 8.76 -20.59 -11.80
N ASN A 271 7.46 -20.31 -11.72
CA ASN A 271 6.48 -21.00 -12.54
C ASN A 271 6.15 -20.28 -13.87
N VAL A 272 6.59 -19.03 -14.06
CA VAL A 272 6.32 -18.24 -15.27
C VAL A 272 6.66 -18.96 -16.58
N PRO A 273 7.80 -19.68 -16.70
CA PRO A 273 8.17 -20.33 -17.95
C PRO A 273 7.24 -21.49 -18.35
N TYR A 274 6.41 -21.99 -17.43
CA TYR A 274 5.49 -23.11 -17.68
C TYR A 274 4.08 -22.67 -18.07
N ILE A 275 3.81 -21.36 -18.12
CA ILE A 275 2.54 -20.85 -18.64
C ILE A 275 2.60 -20.89 -20.16
N THR A 276 1.66 -21.60 -20.79
CA THR A 276 1.35 -21.44 -22.20
C THR A 276 0.45 -20.22 -22.34
N TRP A 277 1.04 -19.04 -22.61
CA TRP A 277 0.26 -17.82 -22.86
C TRP A 277 -0.53 -17.89 -24.16
#